data_AF-A0A6V7LZP6-F1
#
_entry.id   AF-A0A6V7LZP6-F1
#
_cell.length_a   1.000
_cell.length_b   1.000
_cell.length_c   1.000
_cell.angle_alpha   90.00
_cell.angle_beta   90.00
_cell.angle_gamma   90.00
#
_symmetry.space_group_name_H-M   'P 1'
#
loop_
_entity.id
_entity.type
_entity.pdbx_description
1 polymer ?
#
loop_
_entity_poly.entity_id
_entity_poly.type
_entity_poly.pdbx_seq_one_letter_code
_entity_poly.pdbx_strand_id
1 'polypeptide(L)' 'DNLPVGFPVITQAPTTKVVEMGHTALLSCTAVGSPTPIISWIRNMEPINTSNPRYVVLDS' A
#
# COMPACT_ATOMS: atom_id res chain seq x y z
N ASP A 1 -8.47 -16.44 16.61
CA ASP A 1 -7.49 -16.16 15.55
C ASP A 1 -6.08 -16.46 16.02
N ASN A 2 -5.43 -17.48 15.45
CA ASN A 2 -4.04 -17.84 15.74
C ASN A 2 -3.19 -17.58 14.50
N LEU A 3 -2.81 -16.32 14.28
CA LEU A 3 -1.81 -16.00 13.26
C LEU A 3 -0.44 -16.52 13.71
N PRO A 4 0.35 -17.12 12.80
CA PRO A 4 1.69 -17.59 13.13
C PRO A 4 2.62 -16.41 13.46
N VAL A 5 3.62 -16.67 14.29
CA VAL A 5 4.65 -15.68 14.63
C VAL A 5 5.38 -15.26 13.36
N GLY A 6 5.52 -13.94 13.16
CA GLY A 6 6.13 -13.37 11.95
C GLY A 6 5.17 -13.15 10.79
N PHE A 7 3.89 -13.51 10.91
CA PHE A 7 2.90 -13.21 9.88
C PHE A 7 2.77 -11.70 9.64
N PRO A 8 2.65 -11.23 8.38
CA PRO A 8 2.51 -9.82 8.08
C PRO A 8 1.28 -9.20 8.74
N VAL A 9 1.48 -8.09 9.45
CA VAL A 9 0.42 -7.29 10.06
C VAL A 9 0.54 -5.86 9.52
N ILE A 10 -0.55 -5.36 8.95
CA ILE A 10 -0.64 -3.95 8.52
C ILE A 10 -0.77 -3.09 9.78
N THR A 11 0.25 -2.30 10.08
CA THR A 11 0.28 -1.37 11.23
C THR A 11 -0.23 0.02 10.84
N GLN A 12 -0.08 0.40 9.58
CA GLN A 12 -0.71 1.58 9.00
C GLN A 12 -1.42 1.18 7.71
N ALA A 13 -2.75 1.22 7.73
CA ALA A 13 -3.55 1.00 6.54
C ALA A 13 -3.75 2.31 5.77
N PRO A 14 -3.83 2.27 4.43
CA PRO A 14 -4.21 3.44 3.65
C PRO A 14 -5.63 3.88 4.02
N THR A 15 -5.84 5.20 4.07
CA THR A 15 -7.13 5.81 4.39
C THR A 15 -7.64 6.61 3.20
N THR A 16 -8.94 6.87 3.16
CA THR A 16 -9.54 7.73 2.13
C THR A 16 -8.93 9.14 2.21
N LYS A 17 -8.38 9.62 1.09
CA LYS A 17 -7.83 10.96 0.95
C LYS A 17 -8.69 11.77 -0.03
N VAL A 18 -9.06 12.99 0.36
CA VAL A 18 -9.68 13.98 -0.52
C VAL A 18 -8.58 14.96 -0.92
N VAL A 19 -8.37 15.12 -2.22
CA VAL A 19 -7.29 15.93 -2.80
C VAL A 19 -7.87 16.75 -3.95
N GLU A 20 -7.39 17.98 -4.10
CA GLU A 20 -7.79 18.86 -5.19
C GLU A 20 -7.37 18.31 -6.56
N MET A 21 -8.09 18.69 -7.60
CA MET A 21 -7.77 18.29 -8.96
C MET A 21 -6.36 18.75 -9.35
N GLY A 22 -5.61 17.89 -10.03
CA GLY A 22 -4.25 18.18 -10.49
C GLY A 22 -3.16 17.99 -9.44
N HIS A 23 -3.52 17.74 -8.17
CA HIS A 23 -2.57 17.48 -7.10
C HIS A 23 -2.34 15.98 -6.88
N THR A 24 -1.20 15.65 -6.29
CA THR A 24 -0.81 14.28 -5.99
C THR A 24 -1.44 13.81 -4.68
N ALA A 25 -2.07 12.64 -4.70
CA ALA A 25 -2.53 11.94 -3.50
C ALA A 25 -1.48 10.93 -3.03
N LEU A 26 -1.08 11.03 -1.76
CA LEU A 26 -0.19 10.07 -1.12
C LEU A 26 -1.00 9.10 -0.25
N LEU A 27 -0.91 7.81 -0.54
CA LEU A 27 -1.50 6.74 0.25
C LEU A 27 -0.37 5.99 0.96
N SER A 28 -0.32 6.09 2.29
CA SER A 28 0.70 5.43 3.11
C SER A 28 0.21 4.05 3.56
N CYS A 29 1.09 3.06 3.48
CA CYS A 29 0.86 1.72 4.00
C CYS A 29 2.15 1.24 4.67
N THR A 30 2.04 0.70 5.89
CA THR A 30 3.16 0.09 6.61
C THR A 30 2.72 -1.25 7.16
N ALA A 31 3.58 -2.25 7.00
CA ALA A 31 3.36 -3.58 7.53
C ALA A 31 4.61 -4.09 8.23
N VAL A 32 4.41 -4.90 9.26
CA VAL A 32 5.48 -5.56 10.01
C VAL A 32 5.33 -7.07 9.87
N GLY A 33 6.44 -7.79 9.83
CA GLY A 33 6.46 -9.24 9.64
C GLY A 33 7.89 -9.75 9.64
N SER A 34 8.05 -11.06 9.76
CA SER A 34 9.35 -11.73 9.67
C SER A 34 9.21 -12.96 8.77
N PRO A 35 9.77 -12.95 7.55
CA PRO A 35 10.61 -11.90 6.95
C PRO A 35 9.85 -10.60 6.63
N THR A 36 10.58 -9.50 6.37
CA THR A 36 10.01 -8.20 6.03
C THR A 36 8.97 -8.32 4.92
N PRO A 37 7.73 -7.86 5.12
CA PRO A 37 6.67 -8.03 4.14
C PRO A 37 6.89 -7.16 2.90
N ILE A 38 6.43 -7.66 1.75
CA ILE A 38 6.38 -6.90 0.49
C ILE A 38 4.97 -6.31 0.37
N ILE A 39 4.88 -5.00 0.16
CA ILE A 39 3.60 -4.30 -0.01
C ILE A 39 3.27 -4.22 -1.50
N SER A 40 2.06 -4.65 -1.86
CA SER A 40 1.51 -4.52 -3.21
C SER A 40 0.20 -3.72 -3.19
N TRP A 41 -0.03 -2.96 -4.26
CA TRP A 41 -1.16 -2.04 -4.37
C TRP A 41 -2.12 -2.51 -5.46
N ILE A 42 -3.42 -2.42 -5.16
CA ILE A 42 -4.51 -2.84 -6.03
C ILE A 42 -5.49 -1.68 -6.14
N ARG A 43 -5.98 -1.40 -7.36
CA ARG A 43 -7.04 -0.44 -7.63
C ARG A 43 -8.14 -1.15 -8.41
N ASN A 44 -9.39 -1.05 -7.93
CA ASN A 44 -10.55 -1.66 -8.58
C ASN A 44 -10.38 -3.17 -8.83
N MET A 45 -9.82 -3.89 -7.85
CA MET A 45 -9.50 -5.33 -7.92
C MET A 45 -8.40 -5.73 -8.91
N GLU A 46 -7.67 -4.77 -9.49
CA GLU A 46 -6.55 -5.02 -10.40
C GLU A 46 -5.24 -4.43 -9.84
N PRO A 47 -4.08 -5.10 -10.01
CA PRO A 47 -2.78 -4.53 -9.64
C PRO A 47 -2.57 -3.17 -10.30
N ILE A 48 -2.00 -2.22 -9.57
CA ILE A 48 -1.68 -0.93 -10.18
C ILE A 48 -0.63 -1.12 -11.29
N ASN A 49 -0.90 -0.56 -12.46
CA ASN A 49 0.03 -0.60 -13.58
C ASN A 49 1.08 0.51 -13.41
N THR A 50 2.26 0.16 -12.93
CA THR A 50 3.38 1.09 -12.74
C THR A 50 4.01 1.60 -14.05
N SER A 51 3.62 1.05 -15.21
CA SER A 51 3.97 1.64 -16.51
C SER A 51 3.19 2.94 -16.78
N ASN A 52 2.11 3.20 -16.05
CA ASN A 52 1.37 4.44 -16.14
C ASN A 52 2.07 5.53 -15.30
N PRO A 53 2.51 6.65 -15.90
CA PRO A 53 3.27 7.69 -15.19
C PRO A 53 2.49 8.40 -14.09
N ARG A 54 1.16 8.19 -13.99
CA ARG A 54 0.35 8.74 -12.90
C ARG A 54 0.49 7.97 -11.59
N TYR A 55 1.08 6.78 -11.59
CA TYR A 55 1.27 5.98 -10.38
C TYR A 55 2.76 5.81 -10.10
N VAL A 56 3.15 6.07 -8.87
CA VAL A 56 4.51 5.82 -8.38
C VAL A 56 4.36 5.04 -7.08
N VAL A 57 4.97 3.86 -7.03
CA VAL A 57 5.10 3.09 -5.79
C VAL A 57 6.36 3.56 -5.10
N LEU A 58 6.19 4.10 -3.89
CA LEU A 58 7.31 4.46 -3.04
C LEU A 58 7.74 3.23 -2.27
N ASP A 59 9.06 3.08 -2.05
CA ASP A 59 9.58 2.04 -1.18
C ASP A 59 9.08 2.27 0.26
N SER A 60 8.78 1.16 0.95
CA SER A 60 8.22 1.13 2.31
C SER A 60 9.29 1.20 3.40
#